data_AF-A0A7W9SU05-F1
#
_entry.id   AF-A0A7W9SU05-F1
#
_cell.length_a   1.000
_cell.length_b   1.000
_cell.length_c   1.000
_cell.angle_alpha   90.00
_cell.angle_beta   90.00
_cell.angle_gamma   90.00
#
_symmetry.space_group_name_H-M   'P 1'
#
loop_
_entity.id
_entity.type
_entity.pdbx_description
1 polymer ?
#
loop_
_entity_poly.entity_id
_entity_poly.type
_entity_poly.pdbx_seq_one_letter_code
_entity_poly.pdbx_strand_id
1 'polypeptide(L)'
;MSDEQAHVRMEDWMVRYPQIAQRHQDADGVHPAHSFFYPYDEFDAWEFSQLAELCAQGWGEIDLHLHHRDDTSDSLREKFRAAIQLYHQSGVLPLWPDDRPAWGFIHGNWALDNSRHEHGRNFCGVNNELTLLAEEGCYADFTFPAWQQSAQPRQINSIFYAADDPTQPKSYDTGVTIRCGGRASGTLLLVQGPLHVSWKSTRKGPRLAMDDGDLASYRRYTPARLDNWVQTGIQVKGRPDRVFIKLHCHGAADANRAALLDHDLDTMFSDAESRYNDGKNYRLHYVTAREMYNIIKATEANSPRPISELRDYILRRPPVASNR
;
A
#
# COMPACT_ATOMS: atom_id res chain seq x y z
N MET A 1 7.23 -24.00 7.62
CA MET A 1 7.56 -23.85 6.19
C MET A 1 9.04 -24.11 6.07
N SER A 2 9.51 -24.88 5.09
CA SER A 2 10.96 -25.00 4.90
C SER A 2 11.49 -23.75 4.20
N ASP A 3 12.68 -23.31 4.55
CA ASP A 3 13.36 -22.16 3.93
C ASP A 3 13.42 -22.31 2.40
N GLU A 4 13.59 -23.55 1.91
CA GLU A 4 13.56 -23.89 0.49
C GLU A 4 12.24 -23.50 -0.21
N GLN A 5 11.09 -23.69 0.43
CA GLN A 5 9.80 -23.29 -0.15
C GLN A 5 9.64 -21.77 -0.21
N ALA A 6 10.16 -21.06 0.80
CA ALA A 6 10.12 -19.60 0.83
C ALA A 6 11.02 -19.01 -0.27
N HIS A 7 12.20 -19.59 -0.47
CA HIS A 7 13.12 -19.19 -1.53
C HIS A 7 12.54 -19.37 -2.94
N VAL A 8 11.92 -20.52 -3.23
CA VAL A 8 11.26 -20.75 -4.53
C VAL A 8 10.16 -19.71 -4.79
N ARG A 9 9.38 -19.34 -3.77
CA ARG A 9 8.34 -18.31 -3.91
C ARG A 9 8.95 -16.95 -4.22
N MET A 10 10.07 -16.62 -3.59
CA MET A 10 10.79 -15.38 -3.85
C MET A 10 11.35 -15.36 -5.27
N GLU A 11 12.03 -16.42 -5.70
CA GLU A 11 12.58 -16.56 -7.06
C GLU A 11 11.52 -16.36 -8.15
N ASP A 12 10.31 -16.89 -7.94
CA ASP A 12 9.22 -16.69 -8.88
C ASP A 12 8.84 -15.22 -9.06
N TRP A 13 8.81 -14.42 -7.98
CA TRP A 13 8.60 -12.98 -8.10
C TRP A 13 9.79 -12.29 -8.78
N MET A 14 11.01 -12.63 -8.39
CA MET A 14 12.25 -12.07 -8.94
C MET A 14 12.36 -12.25 -10.46
N VAL A 15 11.96 -13.41 -10.98
CA VAL A 15 12.06 -13.74 -12.39
C VAL A 15 10.84 -13.26 -13.17
N ARG A 16 9.64 -13.52 -12.66
CA ARG A 16 8.42 -13.44 -13.46
C ARG A 16 7.78 -12.06 -13.41
N TYR A 17 7.83 -11.36 -12.27
CA TYR A 17 7.23 -10.03 -12.18
C TYR A 17 7.88 -9.03 -13.16
N PRO A 18 9.23 -8.92 -13.25
CA PRO A 18 9.87 -8.08 -14.28
C PRO A 18 9.44 -8.43 -15.70
N GLN A 19 9.32 -9.72 -16.02
CA GLN A 19 8.91 -10.18 -17.36
C GLN A 19 7.48 -9.78 -17.73
N ILE A 20 6.60 -9.69 -16.74
CA ILE A 20 5.24 -9.18 -16.89
C ILE A 20 5.31 -7.66 -17.01
N ALA A 21 5.85 -6.98 -15.99
CA ALA A 21 5.87 -5.53 -15.87
C ALA A 21 6.51 -4.82 -17.09
N GLN A 22 7.59 -5.36 -17.65
CA GLN A 22 8.26 -4.78 -18.82
C GLN A 22 7.37 -4.69 -20.08
N ARG A 23 6.26 -5.43 -20.15
CA ARG A 23 5.33 -5.43 -21.29
C ARG A 23 4.30 -4.30 -21.23
N HIS A 24 4.22 -3.63 -20.07
CA HIS A 24 3.14 -2.73 -19.68
C HIS A 24 3.70 -1.33 -19.43
N GLN A 25 3.01 -0.30 -19.89
CA GLN A 25 3.43 1.09 -19.71
C GLN A 25 2.24 2.00 -19.47
N ASP A 26 2.41 2.94 -18.55
CA ASP A 26 1.42 3.96 -18.26
C ASP A 26 1.46 5.14 -19.26
N ALA A 27 0.68 6.19 -19.01
CA ALA A 27 0.61 7.38 -19.88
C ALA A 27 1.96 8.10 -20.09
N ASP A 28 2.91 7.90 -19.19
CA ASP A 28 4.23 8.52 -19.21
C ASP A 28 5.33 7.56 -19.71
N GLY A 29 4.96 6.35 -20.14
CA GLY A 29 5.92 5.31 -20.52
C GLY A 29 6.57 4.60 -19.34
N VAL A 30 6.02 4.74 -18.12
CA VAL A 30 6.57 4.11 -16.91
C VAL A 30 5.97 2.72 -16.74
N HIS A 31 6.84 1.73 -16.49
CA HIS A 31 6.45 0.36 -16.18
C HIS A 31 5.86 0.24 -14.77
N PRO A 32 4.92 -0.69 -14.53
CA PRO A 32 4.43 -0.94 -13.18
C PRO A 32 5.56 -1.43 -12.27
N ALA A 33 5.72 -0.74 -11.14
CA ALA A 33 6.60 -1.12 -10.05
C ALA A 33 5.76 -1.54 -8.83
N HIS A 34 6.17 -2.59 -8.12
CA HIS A 34 5.42 -3.11 -6.99
C HIS A 34 5.88 -2.50 -5.65
N SER A 35 4.96 -2.27 -4.72
CA SER A 35 5.30 -1.89 -3.34
C SER A 35 5.26 -3.11 -2.46
N PHE A 36 6.42 -3.49 -1.95
CA PHE A 36 6.58 -4.64 -1.09
C PHE A 36 6.67 -4.18 0.36
N PHE A 37 5.60 -4.40 1.12
CA PHE A 37 5.63 -4.21 2.56
C PHE A 37 6.21 -5.48 3.19
N TYR A 38 7.51 -5.47 3.49
CA TYR A 38 8.24 -6.67 3.93
C TYR A 38 8.11 -6.87 5.45
N PRO A 39 7.77 -8.08 5.94
CA PRO A 39 7.51 -8.33 7.35
C PRO A 39 8.82 -8.37 8.16
N TYR A 40 9.11 -7.33 8.93
CA TYR A 40 10.34 -7.29 9.75
C TYR A 40 10.41 -8.39 10.81
N ASP A 41 9.27 -8.79 11.39
CA ASP A 41 9.20 -9.87 12.38
C ASP A 41 9.46 -11.28 11.81
N GLU A 42 9.39 -11.42 10.48
CA GLU A 42 9.70 -12.65 9.74
C GLU A 42 10.96 -12.46 8.87
N PHE A 43 11.87 -11.56 9.29
CA PHE A 43 13.01 -11.18 8.47
C PHE A 43 13.93 -12.35 8.12
N ASP A 44 14.16 -12.54 6.82
CA ASP A 44 15.24 -13.34 6.27
C ASP A 44 16.19 -12.47 5.43
N ALA A 45 17.49 -12.60 5.70
CA ALA A 45 18.52 -11.75 5.08
C ALA A 45 18.68 -12.02 3.58
N TRP A 46 18.51 -13.28 3.15
CA TRP A 46 18.63 -13.63 1.74
C TRP A 46 17.43 -13.09 0.97
N GLU A 47 16.22 -13.37 1.45
CA GLU A 47 14.98 -12.88 0.83
C GLU A 47 14.97 -11.35 0.69
N PHE A 48 15.32 -10.64 1.76
CA PHE A 48 15.38 -9.19 1.75
C PHE A 48 16.43 -8.66 0.77
N SER A 49 17.58 -9.32 0.65
CA SER A 49 18.64 -8.93 -0.30
C SER A 49 18.19 -9.12 -1.75
N GLN A 50 17.47 -10.21 -2.05
CA GLN A 50 16.92 -10.46 -3.37
C GLN A 50 15.87 -9.41 -3.73
N LEU A 51 14.97 -9.09 -2.79
CA LEU A 51 13.96 -8.07 -3.01
C LEU A 51 14.56 -6.67 -3.19
N ALA A 52 15.60 -6.33 -2.44
CA ALA A 52 16.33 -5.08 -2.59
C ALA A 52 16.96 -4.97 -4.00
N GLU A 53 17.52 -6.05 -4.53
CA GLU A 53 18.05 -6.12 -5.90
C GLU A 53 16.94 -5.94 -6.96
N LEU A 54 15.76 -6.55 -6.76
CA LEU A 54 14.59 -6.32 -7.63
C LEU A 54 14.20 -4.84 -7.69
N CYS A 55 14.21 -4.18 -6.52
CA CYS A 55 13.88 -2.76 -6.39
C CYS A 55 14.98 -1.87 -6.98
N ALA A 56 16.25 -2.24 -6.85
CA ALA A 56 17.38 -1.58 -7.51
C ALA A 56 17.22 -1.58 -9.04
N GLN A 57 16.66 -2.66 -9.57
CA GLN A 57 16.28 -2.81 -10.97
C GLN A 57 14.95 -2.10 -11.32
N GLY A 58 14.42 -1.24 -10.46
CA GLY A 58 13.26 -0.40 -10.73
C GLY A 58 11.93 -1.16 -10.84
N TRP A 59 11.88 -2.42 -10.41
CA TRP A 59 10.66 -3.23 -10.42
C TRP A 59 9.86 -3.12 -9.11
N GLY A 60 10.32 -2.32 -8.16
CA GLY A 60 9.58 -2.08 -6.94
C GLY A 60 10.26 -1.14 -5.95
N GLU A 61 9.59 -0.95 -4.82
CA GLU A 61 10.11 -0.29 -3.63
C GLU A 61 9.70 -1.10 -2.39
N ILE A 62 10.51 -1.03 -1.32
CA ILE A 62 10.27 -1.74 -0.06
C ILE A 62 9.81 -0.74 1.00
N ASP A 63 8.74 -1.11 1.70
CA ASP A 63 8.19 -0.41 2.85
C ASP A 63 8.02 -1.40 4.02
N LEU A 64 7.62 -0.91 5.21
CA LEU A 64 7.61 -1.71 6.43
C LEU A 64 6.27 -2.41 6.64
N HIS A 65 6.32 -3.72 6.84
CA HIS A 65 5.24 -4.52 7.41
C HIS A 65 5.68 -5.07 8.76
N LEU A 66 4.77 -5.11 9.73
CA LEU A 66 5.06 -5.70 11.03
C LEU A 66 3.84 -6.40 11.60
N HIS A 67 4.00 -7.68 11.95
CA HIS A 67 3.10 -8.33 12.89
C HIS A 67 3.62 -8.10 14.30
N HIS A 68 2.74 -7.65 15.19
CA HIS A 68 3.08 -7.44 16.58
C HIS A 68 1.84 -7.62 17.45
N ARG A 69 2.04 -7.96 18.73
CA ARG A 69 0.96 -8.35 19.65
C ARG A 69 1.41 -8.12 21.07
N ASP A 70 0.45 -7.73 21.91
CA ASP A 70 0.66 -7.51 23.34
C ASP A 70 1.85 -6.54 23.63
N ASP A 71 2.17 -5.66 22.68
CA ASP A 71 3.29 -4.71 22.81
C ASP A 71 2.93 -3.53 23.70
N THR A 72 3.98 -2.90 24.22
CA THR A 72 3.93 -1.56 24.83
C THR A 72 4.47 -0.54 23.84
N SER A 73 4.26 0.75 24.10
CA SER A 73 4.83 1.82 23.27
C SER A 73 6.36 1.72 23.15
N ASP A 74 7.04 1.33 24.24
CA ASP A 74 8.50 1.20 24.27
C ASP A 74 8.97 -0.01 23.45
N SER A 75 8.38 -1.19 23.65
CA SER A 75 8.76 -2.39 22.91
C SER A 75 8.43 -2.30 21.41
N LEU A 76 7.34 -1.63 21.04
CA LEU A 76 7.01 -1.37 19.63
C LEU A 76 8.00 -0.38 19.01
N ARG A 77 8.37 0.69 19.72
CA ARG A 77 9.37 1.67 19.25
C ARG A 77 10.74 1.03 19.04
N GLU A 78 11.16 0.12 19.92
CA GLU A 78 12.40 -0.64 19.75
C GLU A 78 12.39 -1.46 18.45
N LYS A 79 11.28 -2.16 18.15
CA LYS A 79 11.09 -2.90 16.90
C LYS A 79 11.16 -1.99 15.67
N PHE A 80 10.46 -0.86 15.69
CA PHE A 80 10.53 0.10 14.58
C PHE A 80 11.95 0.59 14.35
N ARG A 81 12.67 1.00 15.39
CA ARG A 81 14.05 1.48 15.25
C ARG A 81 14.99 0.42 14.69
N ALA A 82 14.87 -0.82 15.14
CA ALA A 82 15.66 -1.92 14.63
C ALA A 82 15.36 -2.20 13.14
N ALA A 83 14.08 -2.19 12.74
CA ALA A 83 13.67 -2.35 11.35
C ALA A 83 14.17 -1.20 10.46
N ILE A 84 13.94 0.05 10.89
CA ILE A 84 14.35 1.26 10.16
C ILE A 84 15.87 1.28 9.98
N GLN A 85 16.63 0.96 11.02
CA GLN A 85 18.09 0.90 10.95
C GLN A 85 18.55 -0.09 9.88
N LEU A 86 17.98 -1.30 9.88
CA LEU A 86 18.31 -2.35 8.93
C LEU A 86 17.98 -1.93 7.49
N TYR A 87 16.77 -1.44 7.26
CA TYR A 87 16.29 -1.09 5.92
C TYR A 87 17.04 0.13 5.36
N HIS A 88 17.32 1.11 6.22
CA HIS A 88 18.11 2.28 5.84
C HIS A 88 19.54 1.91 5.45
N GLN A 89 20.19 1.00 6.19
CA GLN A 89 21.54 0.51 5.86
C GLN A 89 21.58 -0.24 4.52
N SER A 90 20.50 -0.91 4.14
CA SER A 90 20.35 -1.54 2.83
C SER A 90 20.00 -0.56 1.69
N GLY A 91 19.77 0.72 2.00
CA GLY A 91 19.48 1.76 1.01
C GLY A 91 18.09 1.68 0.37
N VAL A 92 17.16 0.90 0.96
CA VAL A 92 15.82 0.68 0.39
C VAL A 92 14.80 1.73 0.82
N LEU A 93 15.10 2.49 1.88
CA LEU A 93 14.24 3.59 2.34
C LEU A 93 14.62 4.92 1.69
N PRO A 94 13.63 5.71 1.23
CA PRO A 94 13.84 7.11 0.92
C PRO A 94 14.15 7.93 2.19
N LEU A 95 14.54 9.19 1.99
CA LEU A 95 14.74 10.14 3.08
C LEU A 95 13.70 11.25 3.03
N TRP A 96 13.25 11.68 4.21
CA TRP A 96 12.61 12.97 4.40
C TRP A 96 13.58 14.11 4.07
N PRO A 97 13.09 15.33 3.79
CA PRO A 97 13.95 16.50 3.57
C PRO A 97 14.87 16.88 4.75
N ASP A 98 14.60 16.34 5.95
CA ASP A 98 15.43 16.49 7.15
C ASP A 98 16.40 15.31 7.36
N ASP A 99 16.65 14.53 6.31
CA ASP A 99 17.56 13.38 6.25
C ASP A 99 17.17 12.18 7.13
N ARG A 100 15.97 12.15 7.73
CA ARG A 100 15.46 10.97 8.42
C ARG A 100 14.94 9.91 7.43
N PRO A 101 15.13 8.60 7.68
CA PRO A 101 14.50 7.56 6.89
C PRO A 101 12.97 7.73 6.85
N ALA A 102 12.40 7.62 5.66
CA ALA A 102 10.97 7.70 5.42
C ALA A 102 10.43 6.35 4.94
N TRP A 103 9.27 5.94 5.43
CA TRP A 103 8.71 4.61 5.12
C TRP A 103 7.18 4.60 5.24
N GLY A 104 6.52 3.73 4.49
CA GLY A 104 5.09 3.47 4.56
C GLY A 104 4.84 2.26 5.46
N PHE A 105 3.65 2.17 6.05
CA PHE A 105 3.32 1.09 6.97
C PHE A 105 2.09 0.28 6.54
N ILE A 106 2.18 -1.04 6.73
CA ILE A 106 1.03 -1.93 6.83
C ILE A 106 1.13 -2.72 8.13
N HIS A 107 0.05 -2.68 8.92
CA HIS A 107 -0.05 -3.46 10.13
C HIS A 107 -0.42 -4.92 9.80
N GLY A 108 0.50 -5.86 10.04
CA GLY A 108 0.36 -7.23 9.56
C GLY A 108 -0.80 -8.03 10.15
N ASN A 109 -1.18 -7.74 11.39
CA ASN A 109 -2.35 -8.35 12.02
C ASN A 109 -3.68 -7.65 11.72
N TRP A 110 -3.70 -6.64 10.84
CA TRP A 110 -4.87 -5.80 10.60
C TRP A 110 -5.42 -5.22 11.91
N ALA A 111 -4.51 -4.66 12.72
CA ALA A 111 -4.79 -4.31 14.11
C ALA A 111 -4.22 -2.94 14.50
N LEU A 112 -4.02 -2.07 13.50
CA LEU A 112 -3.49 -0.73 13.68
C LEU A 112 -4.14 -0.06 14.89
N ASP A 113 -3.33 0.62 15.68
CA ASP A 113 -3.74 1.38 16.85
C ASP A 113 -4.62 0.56 17.81
N ASN A 114 -4.17 -0.65 18.12
CA ASN A 114 -4.83 -1.57 19.05
C ASN A 114 -6.30 -1.89 18.71
N SER A 115 -6.66 -1.84 17.43
CA SER A 115 -8.06 -1.89 16.98
C SER A 115 -8.68 -3.27 16.94
N ARG A 116 -7.87 -4.33 17.08
CA ARG A 116 -8.33 -5.71 16.89
C ARG A 116 -8.09 -6.54 18.15
N HIS A 117 -9.21 -6.93 18.75
CA HIS A 117 -9.28 -7.84 19.90
C HIS A 117 -10.29 -8.94 19.60
N GLU A 118 -9.84 -10.17 19.44
CA GLU A 118 -10.70 -11.30 19.05
C GLU A 118 -10.43 -12.52 19.92
N HIS A 119 -11.51 -13.13 20.41
CA HIS A 119 -11.45 -14.33 21.26
C HIS A 119 -10.51 -14.18 22.47
N GLY A 120 -10.50 -12.99 23.09
CA GLY A 120 -9.65 -12.67 24.24
C GLY A 120 -8.17 -12.46 23.90
N ARG A 121 -7.81 -12.36 22.62
CA ARG A 121 -6.44 -12.08 22.15
C ARG A 121 -6.35 -10.68 21.58
N ASN A 122 -5.32 -9.96 22.00
CA ASN A 122 -4.93 -8.68 21.41
C ASN A 122 -3.95 -8.93 20.25
N PHE A 123 -4.11 -8.17 19.17
CA PHE A 123 -3.31 -8.27 17.95
C PHE A 123 -2.42 -7.04 17.70
N CYS A 124 -2.25 -6.17 18.70
CA CYS A 124 -1.34 -5.02 18.70
C CYS A 124 -0.83 -4.72 20.12
N GLY A 125 -1.63 -4.08 21.00
CA GLY A 125 -1.20 -3.70 22.37
C GLY A 125 -1.06 -2.20 22.63
N VAL A 126 -1.01 -1.37 21.58
CA VAL A 126 -0.54 0.02 21.65
C VAL A 126 -1.59 1.00 21.13
N ASN A 127 -2.17 1.82 22.02
CA ASN A 127 -3.18 2.85 21.68
C ASN A 127 -2.58 4.17 21.15
N ASN A 128 -1.26 4.31 21.16
CA ASN A 128 -0.59 5.49 20.60
C ASN A 128 0.26 5.12 19.39
N GLU A 129 -0.13 4.06 18.67
CA GLU A 129 0.66 3.50 17.58
C GLU A 129 0.85 4.53 16.46
N LEU A 130 -0.18 5.33 16.15
CA LEU A 130 -0.09 6.36 15.10
C LEU A 130 0.98 7.42 15.43
N THR A 131 1.09 7.82 16.69
CA THR A 131 2.14 8.74 17.14
C THR A 131 3.52 8.13 16.96
N LEU A 132 3.70 6.87 17.36
CA LEU A 132 4.99 6.17 17.21
C LEU A 132 5.39 6.04 15.73
N LEU A 133 4.45 5.67 14.86
CA LEU A 133 4.67 5.62 13.41
C LEU A 133 5.16 6.98 12.90
N ALA A 134 4.45 8.07 13.20
CA ALA A 134 4.79 9.41 12.73
C ALA A 134 6.15 9.91 13.26
N GLU A 135 6.42 9.70 14.55
CA GLU A 135 7.68 10.13 15.19
C GLU A 135 8.89 9.39 14.60
N GLU A 136 8.75 8.10 14.32
CA GLU A 136 9.82 7.25 13.76
C GLU A 136 9.90 7.34 12.21
N GLY A 137 9.19 8.29 11.58
CA GLY A 137 9.38 8.67 10.18
C GLY A 137 8.40 8.05 9.17
N CYS A 138 7.30 7.44 9.62
CA CYS A 138 6.28 6.91 8.73
C CYS A 138 5.59 8.03 7.92
N TYR A 139 5.54 7.92 6.59
CA TYR A 139 4.91 8.92 5.73
C TYR A 139 3.40 8.71 5.55
N ALA A 140 2.94 7.46 5.59
CA ALA A 140 1.53 7.10 5.55
C ALA A 140 1.31 5.63 5.93
N ASP A 141 0.12 5.35 6.46
CA ASP A 141 -0.40 3.99 6.63
C ASP A 141 -1.25 3.56 5.41
N PHE A 142 -1.10 2.29 5.04
CA PHE A 142 -1.77 1.63 3.92
C PHE A 142 -2.53 0.37 4.37
N THR A 143 -2.87 0.24 5.65
CA THR A 143 -3.47 -0.99 6.20
C THR A 143 -4.87 -1.25 5.63
N PHE A 144 -5.66 -0.22 5.27
CA PHE A 144 -7.09 -0.40 4.94
C PHE A 144 -7.36 -0.52 3.43
N PRO A 145 -8.37 -1.31 3.02
CA PRO A 145 -9.50 -1.83 3.80
C PRO A 145 -9.24 -3.15 4.54
N ALA A 146 -9.67 -3.23 5.80
CA ALA A 146 -9.65 -4.41 6.67
C ALA A 146 -11.04 -5.09 6.74
N TRP A 147 -11.66 -5.38 5.59
CA TRP A 147 -13.04 -5.85 5.51
C TRP A 147 -13.30 -7.08 6.38
N GLN A 148 -14.46 -7.10 7.05
CA GLN A 148 -14.89 -8.12 8.03
C GLN A 148 -14.09 -8.16 9.35
N GLN A 149 -13.10 -7.29 9.53
CA GLN A 149 -12.37 -7.16 10.79
C GLN A 149 -12.90 -5.98 11.62
N SER A 150 -12.78 -6.09 12.95
CA SER A 150 -13.10 -5.00 13.89
C SER A 150 -12.27 -3.72 13.64
N ALA A 151 -11.08 -3.90 13.05
CA ALA A 151 -10.18 -2.83 12.67
C ALA A 151 -10.70 -1.92 11.55
N GLN A 152 -11.64 -2.38 10.70
CA GLN A 152 -12.13 -1.57 9.58
C GLN A 152 -12.66 -0.20 10.06
N PRO A 153 -12.09 0.93 9.59
CA PRO A 153 -12.57 2.25 9.97
C PRO A 153 -13.99 2.50 9.45
N ARG A 154 -14.77 3.30 10.19
CA ARG A 154 -16.07 3.81 9.73
C ARG A 154 -15.94 4.68 8.48
N GLN A 155 -14.87 5.46 8.41
CA GLN A 155 -14.56 6.25 7.23
C GLN A 155 -13.91 5.33 6.18
N ILE A 156 -14.56 5.14 5.03
CA ILE A 156 -14.11 4.24 3.95
C ILE A 156 -13.83 5.03 2.67
N ASN A 157 -13.10 4.41 1.74
CA ASN A 157 -12.86 4.94 0.39
C ASN A 157 -12.31 6.37 0.41
N SER A 158 -11.37 6.65 1.31
CA SER A 158 -10.88 8.00 1.54
C SER A 158 -9.38 8.05 1.84
N ILE A 159 -8.81 9.22 1.59
CA ILE A 159 -7.49 9.61 2.05
C ILE A 159 -7.69 10.66 3.13
N PHE A 160 -7.16 10.44 4.33
CA PHE A 160 -7.45 11.31 5.46
C PHE A 160 -6.36 11.30 6.51
N TYR A 161 -6.32 12.37 7.28
CA TYR A 161 -5.49 12.49 8.46
C TYR A 161 -6.23 11.95 9.68
N ALA A 162 -5.68 10.93 10.32
CA ALA A 162 -6.12 10.47 11.64
C ALA A 162 -5.42 11.29 12.72
N ALA A 163 -6.12 11.54 13.83
CA ALA A 163 -5.53 12.10 15.04
C ALA A 163 -5.49 11.00 16.08
N ASP A 164 -4.30 10.78 16.66
CA ASP A 164 -4.08 9.73 17.65
C ASP A 164 -4.77 10.04 18.98
N ASP A 165 -5.19 9.02 19.71
CA ASP A 165 -5.68 9.12 21.09
C ASP A 165 -4.98 8.06 21.94
N PRO A 166 -3.93 8.42 22.71
CA PRO A 166 -3.14 7.45 23.46
C PRO A 166 -3.96 6.72 24.55
N THR A 167 -5.18 7.18 24.85
CA THR A 167 -6.06 6.59 25.86
C THR A 167 -7.09 5.62 25.28
N GLN A 168 -7.28 5.58 23.96
CA GLN A 168 -8.29 4.75 23.30
C GLN A 168 -7.71 4.04 22.07
N PRO A 169 -8.09 2.78 21.80
CA PRO A 169 -7.71 2.13 20.55
C PRO A 169 -8.47 2.75 19.37
N LYS A 170 -7.99 2.48 18.16
CA LYS A 170 -8.66 2.77 16.88
C LYS A 170 -8.99 4.26 16.73
N SER A 171 -8.09 5.14 17.15
CA SER A 171 -8.23 6.60 17.05
C SER A 171 -8.46 7.07 15.60
N TYR A 172 -8.00 6.30 14.62
CA TYR A 172 -8.24 6.56 13.19
C TYR A 172 -9.66 6.24 12.68
N ASP A 173 -10.58 5.74 13.51
CA ASP A 173 -11.92 5.31 13.06
C ASP A 173 -12.65 6.42 12.25
N THR A 174 -12.30 7.67 12.53
CA THR A 174 -12.61 8.84 11.70
C THR A 174 -11.37 9.75 11.56
N GLY A 175 -11.40 10.69 10.62
CA GLY A 175 -10.42 11.76 10.59
C GLY A 175 -10.73 12.87 9.60
N VAL A 176 -9.77 13.74 9.37
CA VAL A 176 -9.93 14.89 8.46
C VAL A 176 -9.60 14.46 7.05
N THR A 177 -10.61 14.33 6.18
CA THR A 177 -10.38 14.03 4.76
C THR A 177 -9.47 15.07 4.13
N ILE A 178 -8.47 14.62 3.39
CA ILE A 178 -7.54 15.49 2.68
C ILE A 178 -8.27 16.32 1.61
N ARG A 179 -7.83 17.57 1.40
CA ARG A 179 -8.45 18.51 0.44
C ARG A 179 -7.36 19.25 -0.33
N CYS A 180 -7.63 19.57 -1.59
CA CYS A 180 -6.77 20.44 -2.40
C CYS A 180 -6.74 21.86 -1.81
N GLY A 181 -5.54 22.45 -1.74
CA GLY A 181 -5.27 23.69 -0.98
C GLY A 181 -5.36 23.51 0.54
N GLY A 182 -5.39 22.25 1.01
CA GLY A 182 -5.40 21.90 2.42
C GLY A 182 -4.00 21.97 3.04
N ARG A 183 -3.93 21.57 4.30
CA ARG A 183 -2.69 21.45 5.06
C ARG A 183 -2.76 20.17 5.88
N ALA A 184 -1.59 19.56 6.10
CA ALA A 184 -1.46 18.43 6.99
C ALA A 184 -2.07 18.76 8.37
N SER A 185 -2.78 17.80 8.92
CA SER A 185 -3.44 17.89 10.22
C SER A 185 -3.38 16.52 10.90
N GLY A 186 -3.72 16.42 12.18
CA GLY A 186 -3.64 15.16 12.90
C GLY A 186 -2.21 14.60 13.01
N THR A 187 -2.13 13.29 13.22
CA THR A 187 -0.91 12.54 13.52
C THR A 187 -0.35 11.83 12.29
N LEU A 188 -1.18 11.09 11.55
CA LEU A 188 -0.73 10.26 10.42
C LEU A 188 -1.72 10.32 9.25
N LEU A 189 -1.19 10.26 8.02
CA LEU A 189 -1.98 10.13 6.81
C LEU A 189 -2.34 8.65 6.59
N LEU A 190 -3.62 8.35 6.39
CA LEU A 190 -4.10 7.04 6.00
C LEU A 190 -4.56 7.06 4.55
N VAL A 191 -4.09 6.09 3.77
CA VAL A 191 -4.41 5.92 2.35
C VAL A 191 -5.14 4.59 2.17
N GLN A 192 -6.46 4.67 1.97
CA GLN A 192 -7.30 3.49 1.83
C GLN A 192 -7.35 2.97 0.39
N GLY A 193 -7.46 1.65 0.26
CA GLY A 193 -7.90 0.99 -0.97
C GLY A 193 -9.43 0.96 -1.13
N PRO A 194 -9.92 0.45 -2.27
CA PRO A 194 -11.35 0.40 -2.55
C PRO A 194 -12.08 -0.63 -1.70
N LEU A 195 -13.19 -0.21 -1.11
CA LEU A 195 -14.19 -1.03 -0.44
C LEU A 195 -15.52 -0.82 -1.17
N HIS A 196 -15.78 -1.62 -2.20
CA HIS A 196 -16.88 -1.43 -3.13
C HIS A 196 -17.98 -2.48 -2.97
N VAL A 197 -19.22 -2.00 -2.82
CA VAL A 197 -20.42 -2.85 -2.77
C VAL A 197 -20.95 -3.03 -4.19
N SER A 198 -21.10 -4.29 -4.60
CA SER A 198 -21.64 -4.67 -5.90
C SER A 198 -22.77 -5.69 -5.76
N TRP A 199 -23.60 -5.81 -6.79
CA TRP A 199 -24.61 -6.86 -6.88
C TRP A 199 -24.11 -7.95 -7.82
N LYS A 200 -23.97 -9.17 -7.31
CA LYS A 200 -23.69 -10.35 -8.13
C LYS A 200 -24.99 -11.03 -8.50
N SER A 201 -25.21 -11.22 -9.81
CA SER A 201 -26.28 -12.09 -10.29
C SER A 201 -25.95 -13.54 -9.94
N THR A 202 -26.87 -14.22 -9.27
CA THR A 202 -26.74 -15.64 -8.97
C THR A 202 -28.01 -16.36 -9.42
N ARG A 203 -27.95 -17.69 -9.56
CA ARG A 203 -29.13 -18.52 -9.87
C ARG A 203 -30.29 -18.34 -8.87
N LYS A 204 -30.02 -17.82 -7.67
CA LYS A 204 -31.01 -17.57 -6.60
C LYS A 204 -31.41 -16.09 -6.49
N GLY A 205 -31.06 -15.25 -7.47
CA GLY A 205 -31.31 -13.80 -7.46
C GLY A 205 -30.06 -12.98 -7.13
N PRO A 206 -30.19 -11.64 -7.09
CA PRO A 206 -29.08 -10.74 -6.81
C PRO A 206 -28.59 -10.91 -5.37
N ARG A 207 -27.27 -11.01 -5.19
CA ARG A 207 -26.62 -11.03 -3.87
C ARG A 207 -25.65 -9.86 -3.75
N LEU A 208 -25.67 -9.21 -2.59
CA LEU A 208 -24.65 -8.25 -2.23
C LEU A 208 -23.29 -8.95 -2.18
N ALA A 209 -22.32 -8.32 -2.81
CA ALA A 209 -20.93 -8.70 -2.79
C ALA A 209 -20.09 -7.47 -2.43
N MET A 210 -19.01 -7.72 -1.72
CA MET A 210 -18.08 -6.69 -1.30
C MET A 210 -16.70 -7.02 -1.90
N ASP A 211 -16.07 -6.01 -2.49
CA ASP A 211 -14.73 -6.03 -3.05
C ASP A 211 -13.83 -5.05 -2.28
N ASP A 212 -12.82 -5.58 -1.60
CA ASP A 212 -11.84 -4.88 -0.76
C ASP A 212 -10.51 -4.63 -1.51
N GLY A 213 -10.47 -4.91 -2.81
CA GLY A 213 -9.26 -4.80 -3.60
C GLY A 213 -8.23 -5.92 -3.34
N ASP A 214 -8.61 -7.02 -2.67
CA ASP A 214 -7.77 -8.21 -2.54
C ASP A 214 -7.64 -8.93 -3.89
N LEU A 215 -6.40 -9.11 -4.36
CA LEU A 215 -6.08 -9.92 -5.53
C LEU A 215 -5.55 -11.28 -5.07
N ALA A 216 -6.40 -12.30 -5.19
CA ALA A 216 -6.09 -13.64 -4.70
C ALA A 216 -6.65 -14.74 -5.61
N SER A 217 -6.18 -15.97 -5.43
CA SER A 217 -6.68 -17.14 -6.16
C SER A 217 -8.20 -17.34 -6.08
N TYR A 218 -8.79 -17.02 -4.93
CA TYR A 218 -10.24 -17.10 -4.69
C TYR A 218 -11.00 -15.81 -5.08
N ARG A 219 -10.27 -14.72 -5.39
CA ARG A 219 -10.79 -13.42 -5.84
C ARG A 219 -9.92 -12.91 -6.98
N ARG A 220 -10.08 -13.55 -8.14
CA ARG A 220 -9.34 -13.25 -9.37
C ARG A 220 -9.68 -11.87 -9.92
N TYR A 221 -8.81 -11.37 -10.78
CA TYR A 221 -9.07 -10.20 -11.60
C TYR A 221 -10.27 -10.41 -12.53
N THR A 222 -11.08 -9.36 -12.72
CA THR A 222 -12.06 -9.27 -13.82
C THR A 222 -12.21 -7.80 -14.24
N PRO A 223 -12.58 -7.50 -15.51
CA PRO A 223 -12.80 -6.13 -15.96
C PRO A 223 -13.81 -5.34 -15.12
N ALA A 224 -14.85 -6.00 -14.61
CA ALA A 224 -15.85 -5.37 -13.75
C ALA A 224 -15.29 -4.95 -12.38
N ARG A 225 -14.25 -5.64 -11.87
CA ARG A 225 -13.58 -5.21 -10.64
C ARG A 225 -12.81 -3.91 -10.87
N LEU A 226 -12.12 -3.80 -11.99
CA LEU A 226 -11.43 -2.55 -12.36
C LEU A 226 -12.41 -1.37 -12.45
N ASP A 227 -13.58 -1.58 -13.07
CA ASP A 227 -14.63 -0.55 -13.13
C ASP A 227 -15.10 -0.13 -11.75
N ASN A 228 -15.33 -1.10 -10.85
CA ASN A 228 -15.72 -0.82 -9.47
C ASN A 228 -14.64 -0.04 -8.70
N TRP A 229 -13.36 -0.37 -8.90
CA TRP A 229 -12.26 0.33 -8.24
C TRP A 229 -12.15 1.78 -8.72
N VAL A 230 -12.29 2.02 -10.03
CA VAL A 230 -12.35 3.39 -10.59
C VAL A 230 -13.57 4.15 -10.06
N GLN A 231 -14.75 3.52 -10.05
CA GLN A 231 -16.00 4.11 -9.56
C GLN A 231 -16.00 4.43 -8.06
N THR A 232 -15.14 3.75 -7.28
CA THR A 232 -14.96 4.05 -5.86
C THR A 232 -14.51 5.51 -5.66
N GLY A 233 -13.77 6.08 -6.61
CA GLY A 233 -13.51 7.52 -6.66
C GLY A 233 -12.70 8.05 -5.48
N ILE A 234 -11.77 7.25 -4.93
CA ILE A 234 -10.89 7.68 -3.84
C ILE A 234 -10.00 8.81 -4.37
N GLN A 235 -10.09 9.98 -3.76
CA GLN A 235 -9.53 11.21 -4.29
C GLN A 235 -9.11 12.18 -3.18
N VAL A 236 -8.26 13.13 -3.52
CA VAL A 236 -8.10 14.35 -2.73
C VAL A 236 -9.32 15.25 -2.99
N LYS A 237 -10.07 15.63 -1.95
CA LYS A 237 -11.30 16.42 -2.14
C LYS A 237 -11.01 17.72 -2.89
N GLY A 238 -11.83 18.01 -3.88
CA GLY A 238 -11.64 19.16 -4.80
C GLY A 238 -10.81 18.83 -6.04
N ARG A 239 -10.32 17.59 -6.20
CA ARG A 239 -9.60 17.10 -7.39
C ARG A 239 -10.17 15.77 -7.89
N PRO A 240 -11.44 15.75 -8.38
CA PRO A 240 -12.07 14.54 -8.86
C PRO A 240 -11.52 14.00 -10.18
N ASP A 241 -10.67 14.78 -10.83
CA ASP A 241 -9.87 14.37 -11.97
C ASP A 241 -8.74 13.38 -11.60
N ARG A 242 -8.53 13.08 -10.31
CA ARG A 242 -7.47 12.20 -9.81
C ARG A 242 -8.04 11.13 -8.89
N VAL A 243 -8.11 9.89 -9.41
CA VAL A 243 -8.57 8.72 -8.67
C VAL A 243 -7.37 7.86 -8.27
N PHE A 244 -7.28 7.51 -6.99
CA PHE A 244 -6.24 6.66 -6.43
C PHE A 244 -6.79 5.25 -6.23
N ILE A 245 -6.08 4.24 -6.73
CA ILE A 245 -6.46 2.84 -6.57
C ILE A 245 -5.30 2.12 -5.89
N LYS A 246 -5.51 1.71 -4.63
CA LYS A 246 -4.56 0.92 -3.86
C LYS A 246 -5.12 -0.49 -3.64
N LEU A 247 -4.56 -1.48 -4.32
CA LEU A 247 -4.92 -2.89 -4.16
C LEU A 247 -3.97 -3.58 -3.20
N HIS A 248 -4.29 -4.81 -2.78
CA HIS A 248 -3.42 -5.61 -1.93
C HIS A 248 -3.48 -7.10 -2.30
N CYS A 249 -2.48 -7.86 -1.89
CA CYS A 249 -2.48 -9.32 -2.04
C CYS A 249 -1.56 -9.97 -1.01
N HIS A 250 -1.82 -11.24 -0.69
CA HIS A 250 -0.84 -12.12 -0.06
C HIS A 250 -0.01 -12.83 -1.14
N GLY A 251 0.88 -12.08 -1.78
CA GLY A 251 1.53 -12.44 -3.05
C GLY A 251 2.48 -13.64 -3.00
N ALA A 252 3.00 -14.00 -1.82
CA ALA A 252 3.90 -15.15 -1.66
C ALA A 252 3.17 -16.48 -1.52
N ALA A 253 1.92 -16.49 -1.07
CA ALA A 253 1.15 -17.72 -0.84
C ALA A 253 0.93 -18.46 -2.18
N ASP A 254 1.26 -19.76 -2.25
CA ASP A 254 1.40 -20.50 -3.51
C ASP A 254 0.23 -20.31 -4.49
N ALA A 255 -1.00 -20.50 -4.01
CA ALA A 255 -2.19 -20.35 -4.85
C ALA A 255 -2.33 -18.91 -5.38
N ASN A 256 -2.08 -17.90 -4.54
CA ASN A 256 -2.18 -16.48 -4.90
C ASN A 256 -1.03 -16.06 -5.82
N ARG A 257 0.18 -16.54 -5.56
CA ARG A 257 1.37 -16.29 -6.36
C ARG A 257 1.19 -16.80 -7.79
N ALA A 258 0.79 -18.06 -7.94
CA ALA A 258 0.47 -18.65 -9.25
C ALA A 258 -0.63 -17.85 -9.93
N ALA A 259 -1.71 -17.57 -9.20
CA ALA A 259 -2.79 -16.71 -9.66
C ALA A 259 -2.31 -15.36 -10.25
N LEU A 260 -1.50 -14.62 -9.51
CA LEU A 260 -1.03 -13.28 -9.87
C LEU A 260 -0.05 -13.32 -11.05
N LEU A 261 1.00 -14.14 -10.92
CA LEU A 261 2.13 -14.16 -11.86
C LEU A 261 1.83 -14.96 -13.14
N ASP A 262 0.90 -15.92 -13.13
CA ASP A 262 0.53 -16.68 -14.34
C ASP A 262 -0.42 -15.91 -15.26
N HIS A 263 -1.22 -14.98 -14.72
CA HIS A 263 -2.34 -14.42 -15.48
C HIS A 263 -2.83 -13.05 -15.01
N ASP A 264 -3.13 -12.88 -13.71
CA ASP A 264 -3.99 -11.74 -13.31
C ASP A 264 -3.31 -10.39 -13.42
N LEU A 265 -2.01 -10.29 -13.11
CA LEU A 265 -1.29 -9.02 -13.24
C LEU A 265 -1.22 -8.57 -14.70
N ASP A 266 -0.79 -9.45 -15.60
CA ASP A 266 -0.69 -9.18 -17.05
C ASP A 266 -2.05 -8.79 -17.65
N THR A 267 -3.10 -9.52 -17.27
CA THR A 267 -4.48 -9.25 -17.73
C THR A 267 -5.00 -7.92 -17.18
N MET A 268 -4.75 -7.64 -15.90
CA MET A 268 -5.18 -6.40 -15.25
C MET A 268 -4.49 -5.18 -15.89
N PHE A 269 -3.17 -5.24 -16.09
CA PHE A 269 -2.42 -4.15 -16.72
C PHE A 269 -2.88 -3.91 -18.16
N SER A 270 -2.98 -4.98 -18.97
CA SER A 270 -3.49 -4.89 -20.35
C SER A 270 -4.87 -4.25 -20.43
N ASP A 271 -5.78 -4.64 -19.54
CA ASP A 271 -7.15 -4.12 -19.52
C ASP A 271 -7.22 -2.66 -19.03
N ALA A 272 -6.41 -2.31 -18.02
CA ALA A 272 -6.28 -0.94 -17.53
C ALA A 272 -5.72 0.00 -18.61
N GLU A 273 -4.67 -0.42 -19.32
CA GLU A 273 -4.10 0.34 -20.42
C GLU A 273 -5.10 0.51 -21.57
N SER A 274 -5.79 -0.56 -21.95
CA SER A 274 -6.74 -0.51 -23.05
C SER A 274 -7.95 0.39 -22.76
N ARG A 275 -8.42 0.49 -21.52
CA ARG A 275 -9.70 1.16 -21.19
C ARG A 275 -9.53 2.46 -20.42
N TYR A 276 -8.44 2.63 -19.69
CA TYR A 276 -8.19 3.76 -18.79
C TYR A 276 -6.86 4.48 -19.09
N ASN A 277 -6.34 4.41 -20.31
CA ASN A 277 -5.12 5.10 -20.71
C ASN A 277 -5.17 5.72 -22.14
N ASP A 278 -6.32 6.26 -22.55
CA ASP A 278 -6.52 6.82 -23.91
C ASP A 278 -5.92 8.23 -24.13
N GLY A 279 -5.38 8.84 -23.08
CA GLY A 279 -4.79 10.19 -23.10
C GLY A 279 -5.80 11.34 -23.17
N LYS A 280 -7.09 11.03 -23.33
CA LYS A 280 -8.20 11.99 -23.54
C LYS A 280 -9.18 11.99 -22.37
N ASN A 281 -9.80 10.85 -22.10
CA ASN A 281 -10.72 10.66 -20.98
C ASN A 281 -9.97 10.18 -19.74
N TYR A 282 -8.95 9.35 -19.93
CA TYR A 282 -8.18 8.76 -18.84
C TYR A 282 -6.68 8.78 -19.15
N ARG A 283 -5.89 8.93 -18.10
CA ARG A 283 -4.45 8.73 -18.09
C ARG A 283 -4.11 7.81 -16.93
N LEU A 284 -3.57 6.64 -17.25
CA LEU A 284 -3.13 5.69 -16.26
C LEU A 284 -1.75 6.13 -15.77
N HIS A 285 -1.51 6.03 -14.47
CA HIS A 285 -0.20 6.21 -13.87
C HIS A 285 0.07 5.04 -12.93
N TYR A 286 1.08 4.22 -13.24
CA TYR A 286 1.56 3.22 -12.31
C TYR A 286 2.50 3.88 -11.30
N VAL A 287 2.27 3.61 -10.02
CA VAL A 287 2.99 4.28 -8.92
C VAL A 287 3.19 3.34 -7.74
N THR A 288 4.33 3.45 -7.07
CA THR A 288 4.55 2.81 -5.76
C THR A 288 3.78 3.54 -4.64
N ALA A 289 3.76 3.00 -3.42
CA ALA A 289 3.18 3.63 -2.24
C ALA A 289 3.80 5.00 -1.94
N ARG A 290 5.12 5.14 -2.06
CA ARG A 290 5.84 6.42 -1.93
C ARG A 290 5.45 7.41 -3.01
N GLU A 291 5.40 6.97 -4.27
CA GLU A 291 5.01 7.83 -5.40
C GLU A 291 3.55 8.26 -5.29
N MET A 292 2.66 7.36 -4.88
CA MET A 292 1.27 7.65 -4.54
C MET A 292 1.19 8.72 -3.44
N TYR A 293 1.93 8.55 -2.35
CA TYR A 293 2.03 9.54 -1.28
C TYR A 293 2.48 10.92 -1.83
N ASN A 294 3.55 10.96 -2.63
CA ASN A 294 4.04 12.20 -3.22
C ASN A 294 2.99 12.89 -4.11
N ILE A 295 2.27 12.14 -4.94
CA ILE A 295 1.20 12.68 -5.78
C ILE A 295 0.02 13.17 -4.94
N ILE A 296 -0.35 12.45 -3.88
CA ILE A 296 -1.38 12.88 -2.91
C ILE A 296 -0.98 14.22 -2.30
N LYS A 297 0.25 14.34 -1.80
CA LYS A 297 0.78 15.56 -1.16
C LYS A 297 0.91 16.72 -2.14
N ALA A 298 1.34 16.46 -3.37
CA ALA A 298 1.36 17.46 -4.43
C ALA A 298 -0.05 17.94 -4.80
N THR A 299 -1.02 17.03 -4.80
CA THR A 299 -2.43 17.34 -5.08
C THR A 299 -3.04 18.16 -3.93
N GLU A 300 -2.74 17.80 -2.68
CA GLU A 300 -3.13 18.58 -1.50
C GLU A 300 -2.54 20.00 -1.55
N ALA A 301 -1.27 20.14 -1.92
CA ALA A 301 -0.60 21.43 -2.09
C ALA A 301 -1.09 22.23 -3.31
N ASN A 302 -2.06 21.73 -4.08
CA ASN A 302 -2.55 22.31 -5.32
C ASN A 302 -1.41 22.59 -6.33
N SER A 303 -0.44 21.68 -6.42
CA SER A 303 0.68 21.82 -7.37
C SER A 303 0.15 21.88 -8.81
N PRO A 304 0.59 22.87 -9.62
CA PRO A 304 0.19 23.00 -11.02
C PRO A 304 0.95 22.04 -11.94
N ARG A 305 1.99 21.36 -11.44
CA ARG A 305 2.82 20.44 -12.23
C ARG A 305 2.05 19.20 -12.69
N PRO A 306 2.38 18.63 -13.86
CA PRO A 306 1.79 17.38 -14.34
C PRO A 306 2.15 16.21 -13.43
N ILE A 307 1.32 15.16 -13.40
CA ILE A 307 1.51 13.97 -12.56
C ILE A 307 2.87 13.30 -12.81
N SER A 308 3.34 13.32 -14.07
CA SER A 308 4.63 12.77 -14.48
C SER A 308 5.82 13.30 -13.67
N GLU A 309 5.75 14.55 -13.20
CA GLU A 309 6.80 15.23 -12.41
C GLU A 309 6.60 15.13 -10.89
N LEU A 310 5.53 14.46 -10.44
CA LEU A 310 5.13 14.44 -9.04
C LEU A 310 5.49 13.15 -8.31
N ARG A 311 6.01 12.13 -9.00
CA ARG A 311 6.44 10.85 -8.39
C ARG A 311 7.51 11.05 -7.30
N ASP A 312 8.33 12.09 -7.42
CA ASP A 312 9.42 12.43 -6.48
C ASP A 312 9.20 13.79 -5.79
N TYR A 313 7.95 14.14 -5.45
CA TYR A 313 7.61 15.48 -4.95
C TYR A 313 8.29 15.87 -3.62
N ILE A 314 8.09 15.07 -2.57
CA ILE A 314 8.67 15.29 -1.23
C ILE A 314 9.75 14.25 -0.99
N LEU A 315 9.40 12.97 -1.12
CA LEU A 315 10.29 11.85 -0.93
C LEU A 315 10.94 11.50 -2.25
N ARG A 316 12.26 11.62 -2.36
CA ARG A 316 12.99 11.16 -3.55
C ARG A 316 13.03 9.63 -3.58
N ARG A 317 13.46 9.07 -4.71
CA ARG A 317 13.70 7.63 -4.82
C ARG A 317 14.70 7.14 -3.76
N PRO A 318 14.56 5.90 -3.27
CA PRO A 318 15.55 5.31 -2.39
C PRO A 318 16.95 5.25 -3.03
N PRO A 319 18.03 5.29 -2.22
CA PRO A 319 19.41 5.17 -2.71
C PRO A 319 19.63 3.95 -3.62
N VAL A 320 19.05 2.80 -3.30
CA VAL A 320 19.21 1.56 -4.09
C VAL A 320 18.69 1.70 -5.53
N ALA A 321 17.69 2.56 -5.75
CA ALA A 321 17.07 2.81 -7.06
C ALA A 321 17.80 3.91 -7.88
N SER A 322 18.82 4.57 -7.30
CA SER A 322 19.50 5.72 -7.91
C SER A 322 20.62 5.34 -8.91
N ASN A 323 20.85 4.05 -9.15
CA ASN A 323 21.83 3.54 -10.13
C ASN A 323 21.30 3.49 -11.58
N ARG A 324 20.36 4.37 -11.96
CA ARG A 324 19.80 4.47 -13.32
C ARG A 324 19.90 5.86 -13.92
#